data_AF-A0A2B8AWC1-F1
#
_entry.id   AF-A0A2B8AWC1-F1
#
_cell.length_a   1.000
_cell.length_b   1.000
_cell.length_c   1.000
_cell.angle_alpha   90.00
_cell.angle_beta   90.00
_cell.angle_gamma   90.00
#
_symmetry.space_group_name_H-M   'P 1'
#
loop_
_entity.id
_entity.type
_entity.pdbx_description
1 polymer ?
#
loop_
_entity_poly.entity_id
_entity_poly.type
_entity_poly.pdbx_seq_one_letter_code
_entity_poly.pdbx_strand_id
1 'polypeptide(L)'
;MAQSAVLRHLDRRAPDLCPDPAYEAWAQVMTQATIDHPFLTRRLQEWSLFRAVTLKLPWQPDDLLTSSNWLQLKTAAGANTKAIKILAELGRTKRIRNTARNGLNQRSES
;
A
#
# COMPACT_ATOMS: atom_id res chain seq x y z
N MET A 1 3.75 13.55 20.05
CA MET A 1 3.38 14.55 19.01
C MET A 1 4.18 14.40 17.72
N ALA A 2 5.49 14.14 17.75
CA ALA A 2 6.31 14.00 16.53
C ALA A 2 5.88 12.86 15.58
N GLN A 3 5.59 11.66 16.09
CA GLN A 3 5.25 10.50 15.26
C GLN A 3 3.98 10.70 14.42
N SER A 4 2.93 11.30 14.98
CA SER A 4 1.69 11.58 14.25
C SER A 4 1.89 12.59 13.11
N ALA A 5 2.77 13.58 13.31
CA ALA A 5 3.13 14.54 12.27
C ALA A 5 3.90 13.86 11.12
N VAL A 6 4.85 12.99 11.44
CA VAL A 6 5.60 12.19 10.46
C VAL A 6 4.68 11.25 9.71
N LEU A 7 3.79 10.52 10.40
CA LEU A 7 2.78 9.67 9.78
C LEU A 7 1.92 10.46 8.78
N ARG A 8 1.41 11.62 9.21
CA ARG A 8 0.60 12.49 8.34
C ARG A 8 1.40 13.02 7.16
N HIS A 9 2.70 13.27 7.33
CA HIS A 9 3.59 13.63 6.23
C HIS A 9 3.73 12.48 5.21
N LEU A 10 4.04 11.27 5.68
CA LEU A 10 4.13 10.07 4.84
C LEU A 10 2.84 9.87 4.04
N ASP A 11 1.70 9.87 4.73
CA ASP A 11 0.40 9.57 4.13
C ASP A 11 -0.06 10.63 3.11
N ARG A 12 0.40 11.87 3.26
CA ARG A 12 0.13 12.96 2.33
C ARG A 12 1.07 12.94 1.14
N ARG A 13 2.36 12.70 1.35
CA ARG A 13 3.40 12.89 0.33
C ARG A 13 3.58 11.66 -0.58
N ALA A 14 3.45 10.45 -0.03
CA ALA A 14 3.62 9.22 -0.79
C ALA A 14 2.68 9.07 -2.01
N PRO A 15 1.39 9.43 -1.97
CA PRO A 15 0.54 9.31 -3.16
C PRO A 15 0.95 10.28 -4.27
N ASP A 16 1.36 11.52 -3.94
CA ASP A 16 1.81 12.51 -4.93
C ASP A 16 3.11 12.06 -5.63
N LEU A 17 4.04 11.46 -4.86
CA LEU A 17 5.30 10.94 -5.39
C LEU A 17 5.17 9.56 -6.02
N CYS A 18 4.03 8.87 -5.87
CA CYS A 18 3.87 7.49 -6.33
C CYS A 18 4.31 7.28 -7.80
N PRO A 19 3.88 8.10 -8.78
CA PRO A 19 4.35 7.95 -10.17
C PRO A 19 5.76 8.49 -10.42
N ASP A 20 6.32 9.29 -9.52
CA ASP A 20 7.57 10.02 -9.69
C ASP A 20 8.79 9.13 -9.31
N PRO A 21 9.87 9.11 -10.11
CA PRO A 21 11.15 8.50 -9.71
C PRO A 21 11.72 9.06 -8.40
N ALA A 22 11.43 10.32 -8.07
CA ALA A 22 11.86 10.98 -6.83
C ALA A 22 11.34 10.28 -5.55
N TYR A 23 10.35 9.37 -5.69
CA TYR A 23 9.91 8.53 -4.59
C TYR A 23 11.06 7.77 -3.91
N GLU A 24 12.01 7.24 -4.68
CA GLU A 24 13.09 6.40 -4.14
C GLU A 24 14.03 7.19 -3.24
N ALA A 25 14.48 8.35 -3.71
CA ALA A 25 15.30 9.26 -2.93
C ALA A 25 14.57 9.73 -1.66
N TRP A 26 13.29 10.08 -1.79
CA TRP A 26 12.46 10.46 -0.64
C TRP A 26 12.29 9.31 0.36
N ALA A 27 12.03 8.09 -0.10
CA ALA A 27 11.86 6.92 0.76
C ALA A 27 13.16 6.57 1.50
N GLN A 28 14.33 6.75 0.87
CA GLN A 28 15.61 6.56 1.52
C GLN A 28 15.82 7.56 2.68
N VAL A 29 15.54 8.84 2.45
CA VAL A 29 15.60 9.88 3.50
C VAL A 29 14.62 9.57 4.63
N MET A 30 13.39 9.18 4.30
CA MET A 30 12.38 8.85 5.30
C MET A 30 12.73 7.59 6.09
N THR A 31 13.41 6.62 5.50
CA THR A 31 13.86 5.40 6.20
C THR A 31 14.77 5.77 7.37
N GLN A 32 15.71 6.69 7.16
CA GLN A 32 16.58 7.17 8.24
C GLN A 32 15.79 7.94 9.30
N ALA A 33 14.82 8.77 8.89
CA ALA A 33 14.00 9.55 9.81
C ALA A 33 13.02 8.70 10.64
N THR A 34 12.68 7.49 10.19
CA THR A 34 11.72 6.62 10.89
C THR A 34 12.37 5.42 11.59
N ILE A 35 13.70 5.26 11.51
CA ILE A 35 14.39 4.02 11.92
C ILE A 35 14.06 3.58 13.36
N ASP A 36 14.01 4.51 14.31
CA ASP A 36 13.70 4.26 15.73
C ASP A 36 12.18 4.18 16.02
N HIS A 37 11.35 4.15 14.97
CA HIS A 37 9.90 4.17 15.05
C HIS A 37 9.30 3.05 14.20
N PRO A 38 9.23 1.81 14.73
CA PRO A 38 8.83 0.62 13.98
C PRO A 38 7.50 0.76 13.23
N PHE A 39 6.53 1.45 13.83
CA PHE A 39 5.24 1.73 13.17
C PHE A 39 5.40 2.62 11.93
N LEU A 40 6.23 3.65 11.98
CA LEU A 40 6.47 4.55 10.86
C LEU A 40 7.30 3.88 9.76
N THR A 41 8.32 3.09 10.15
CA THR A 41 9.09 2.27 9.22
C THR A 41 8.20 1.30 8.46
N ARG A 42 7.33 0.58 9.17
CA ARG A 42 6.34 -0.30 8.54
C ARG A 42 5.43 0.47 7.59
N ARG A 43 4.94 1.64 8.01
CA ARG A 43 4.07 2.46 7.15
C ARG A 43 4.76 2.91 5.87
N LEU A 44 6.03 3.29 5.93
CA LEU A 44 6.83 3.64 4.76
C LEU A 44 7.04 2.43 3.84
N GLN A 45 7.37 1.26 4.38
CA GLN A 45 7.49 0.02 3.60
C GLN A 45 6.18 -0.35 2.90
N GLU A 46 5.05 -0.20 3.60
CA GLU A 46 3.72 -0.47 3.03
C GLU A 46 3.38 0.52 1.90
N TRP A 47 3.81 1.78 1.99
CA TRP A 47 3.69 2.73 0.89
C TRP A 47 4.54 2.34 -0.32
N SER A 48 5.76 1.85 -0.10
CA SER A 48 6.64 1.38 -1.19
C SER A 48 6.07 0.14 -1.88
N LEU A 49 5.48 -0.78 -1.12
CA LEU A 49 4.76 -1.93 -1.67
C LEU A 49 3.52 -1.49 -2.45
N PHE A 50 2.73 -0.54 -1.94
CA PHE A 50 1.58 0.02 -2.66
C PHE A 50 1.99 0.61 -4.01
N ARG A 51 3.11 1.34 -4.04
CA ARG A 51 3.69 1.89 -5.27
C ARG A 51 4.06 0.77 -6.24
N ALA A 52 4.79 -0.25 -5.80
CA ALA A 52 5.18 -1.38 -6.64
C ALA A 52 3.96 -2.09 -7.26
N VAL A 53 2.91 -2.32 -6.46
CA VAL A 53 1.65 -2.89 -6.94
C VAL A 53 0.97 -1.98 -7.96
N THR A 54 0.88 -0.67 -7.67
CA THR A 54 0.17 0.30 -8.51
C THR A 54 0.87 0.49 -9.85
N LEU A 55 2.20 0.60 -9.85
CA LEU A 55 3.02 0.75 -11.04
C LEU A 55 3.33 -0.57 -11.76
N LYS A 56 2.75 -1.69 -11.29
CA LYS A 56 3.00 -3.05 -11.81
C LYS A 56 4.49 -3.41 -11.87
N LEU A 57 5.28 -2.86 -10.95
CA LEU A 57 6.66 -3.29 -10.73
C LEU A 57 6.68 -4.69 -10.10
N PRO A 58 7.84 -5.36 -10.00
CA PRO A 58 7.95 -6.61 -9.26
C PRO A 58 7.56 -6.43 -7.78
N TRP A 59 6.73 -7.33 -7.26
CA TRP A 59 6.34 -7.42 -5.84
C TRP A 59 5.94 -8.86 -5.52
N GLN A 60 6.05 -9.26 -4.25
CA GLN A 60 5.66 -10.60 -3.81
C GLN A 60 4.24 -10.61 -3.22
N PRO A 61 3.39 -11.58 -3.61
CA PRO A 61 2.06 -11.76 -3.02
C PRO A 61 2.06 -11.84 -1.50
N ASP A 62 3.05 -12.52 -0.91
CA ASP A 62 3.13 -12.74 0.53
C ASP A 62 3.38 -11.43 1.30
N ASP A 63 4.14 -10.50 0.74
CA ASP A 63 4.33 -9.16 1.35
C ASP A 63 3.00 -8.42 1.45
N LEU A 64 2.12 -8.57 0.43
CA LEU A 64 0.79 -7.97 0.46
C LEU A 64 -0.13 -8.67 1.48
N LEU A 65 -0.09 -9.99 1.57
CA LEU A 65 -0.94 -10.77 2.48
C LEU A 65 -0.55 -10.60 3.96
N THR A 66 0.72 -10.32 4.24
CA THR A 66 1.24 -10.06 5.60
C THR A 66 1.15 -8.59 6.01
N SER A 67 0.87 -7.70 5.06
CA SER A 67 0.72 -6.26 5.30
C SER A 67 -0.49 -5.89 6.18
N SER A 68 -0.51 -4.65 6.66
CA SER A 68 -1.58 -4.15 7.52
C SER A 68 -2.95 -4.13 6.80
N ASN A 69 -4.01 -4.10 7.60
CA ASN A 69 -5.37 -3.89 7.09
C ASN A 69 -5.47 -2.60 6.26
N TRP A 70 -4.69 -1.57 6.59
CA TRP A 70 -4.68 -0.33 5.82
C TRP A 70 -4.16 -0.55 4.41
N LEU A 71 -3.00 -1.21 4.24
CA LEU A 71 -2.43 -1.42 2.91
C LEU A 71 -3.34 -2.33 2.07
N GLN A 72 -3.81 -3.42 2.66
CA GLN A 72 -4.70 -4.34 1.95
C GLN A 72 -6.00 -3.65 1.53
N LEU A 73 -6.63 -2.85 2.39
CA LEU A 73 -7.85 -2.12 2.03
C LEU A 73 -7.60 -1.09 0.93
N LYS A 74 -6.47 -0.37 1.00
CA LYS A 74 -6.05 0.58 -0.03
C LYS A 74 -5.82 -0.10 -1.38
N THR A 75 -5.17 -1.26 -1.36
CA THR A 75 -4.87 -2.06 -2.55
C THR A 75 -6.13 -2.71 -3.15
N ALA A 76 -7.05 -3.19 -2.30
CA ALA A 76 -8.34 -3.74 -2.72
C ALA A 76 -9.22 -2.72 -3.46
N ALA A 77 -9.12 -1.43 -3.10
CA ALA A 77 -9.79 -0.33 -3.78
C ALA A 77 -9.00 0.22 -4.99
N GLY A 78 -7.82 -0.33 -5.27
CA GLY A 78 -6.92 0.15 -6.33
C GLY A 78 -7.26 -0.39 -7.72
N ALA A 79 -6.28 -0.29 -8.62
CA ALA A 79 -6.43 -0.67 -10.04
C ALA A 79 -5.73 -1.97 -10.45
N ASN A 80 -4.89 -2.57 -9.59
CA ASN A 80 -4.15 -3.77 -9.96
C ASN A 80 -5.01 -5.03 -9.81
N THR A 81 -5.52 -5.56 -10.93
CA THR A 81 -6.38 -6.75 -10.95
C THR A 81 -5.75 -7.98 -10.29
N LYS A 82 -4.44 -8.22 -10.45
CA LYS A 82 -3.74 -9.36 -9.82
C LYS A 82 -3.81 -9.25 -8.29
N ALA A 83 -3.48 -8.08 -7.75
CA ALA A 83 -3.53 -7.83 -6.32
C ALA A 83 -4.96 -7.91 -5.77
N ILE A 84 -5.94 -7.38 -6.50
CA ILE A 84 -7.35 -7.45 -6.11
C ILE A 84 -7.84 -8.91 -6.06
N LYS A 85 -7.51 -9.74 -7.07
CA LYS A 85 -7.85 -11.18 -7.06
C LYS A 85 -7.29 -11.90 -5.83
N ILE A 86 -6.01 -11.70 -5.53
CA ILE A 86 -5.37 -12.26 -4.34
C ILE A 86 -6.11 -11.82 -3.06
N LEU A 87 -6.42 -10.53 -2.93
CA LEU A 87 -7.11 -10.00 -1.75
C LEU A 87 -8.58 -10.42 -1.65
N ALA A 88 -9.25 -10.72 -2.75
CA ALA A 88 -10.62 -11.23 -2.75
C ALA A 88 -10.72 -12.64 -2.14
N GLU A 89 -9.66 -13.43 -2.26
CA GLU A 89 -9.57 -14.80 -1.75
C GLU A 89 -8.95 -14.83 -0.35
N LEU A 90 -7.77 -14.22 -0.22
CA LEU A 90 -6.86 -14.38 0.92
C LEU A 90 -6.74 -13.14 1.79
N GLY A 91 -7.51 -12.08 1.51
CA GLY A 91 -7.50 -10.85 2.28
C GLY A 91 -7.74 -11.08 3.77
N ARG A 92 -6.97 -10.38 4.61
CA ARG A 92 -6.87 -10.61 6.06
C ARG A 92 -8.19 -10.51 6.80
N THR A 93 -9.12 -9.70 6.30
CA THR A 93 -10.45 -9.50 6.91
C THR A 93 -11.57 -9.71 5.91
N LYS A 94 -12.78 -9.99 6.41
CA LYS A 94 -14.00 -10.05 5.58
C LYS A 94 -14.22 -8.74 4.80
N ARG A 95 -13.97 -7.59 5.44
CA ARG A 95 -14.10 -6.27 4.79
C ARG A 95 -13.18 -6.16 3.57
N ILE A 96 -11.92 -6.53 3.72
CA ILE A 96 -10.93 -6.48 2.63
C ILE A 96 -11.36 -7.39 1.47
N ARG A 97 -11.71 -8.65 1.77
CA ARG A 97 -12.16 -9.61 0.75
C ARG A 97 -13.40 -9.10 -0.01
N ASN A 98 -14.37 -8.54 0.71
CA ASN A 98 -15.57 -7.99 0.09
C ASN A 98 -15.28 -6.75 -0.75
N THR A 99 -14.45 -5.82 -0.29
CA THR A 99 -14.02 -4.65 -1.08
C THR A 99 -13.35 -5.09 -2.38
N ALA A 100 -12.46 -6.08 -2.32
CA ALA A 100 -11.79 -6.60 -3.51
C ALA A 100 -12.76 -7.28 -4.49
N ARG A 101 -13.69 -8.13 -4.00
CA ARG A 101 -14.71 -8.77 -4.86
C ARG A 101 -15.59 -7.75 -5.56
N ASN A 102 -16.06 -6.74 -4.84
CA ASN A 102 -16.87 -5.67 -5.42
C ASN A 102 -16.10 -4.93 -6.52
N GLY A 103 -14.80 -4.67 -6.30
CA GLY A 103 -13.93 -4.05 -7.31
C GLY A 103 -13.68 -4.93 -8.54
N LEU A 104 -13.74 -6.27 -8.43
CA LEU A 104 -13.68 -7.17 -9.58
C LEU A 104 -14.99 -7.17 -10.37
N ASN A 105 -16.14 -7.22 -9.69
CA ASN A 105 -17.45 -7.24 -10.35
C ASN A 105 -17.67 -5.97 -11.18
N GLN A 106 -17.36 -4.80 -10.62
CA GLN A 106 -17.46 -3.52 -11.34
C GLN A 106 -16.60 -3.46 -12.61
N ARG A 107 -15.48 -4.20 -12.65
CA ARG A 107 -14.56 -4.22 -13.79
C ARG A 107 -14.94 -5.25 -14.85
N SER A 108 -15.70 -6.29 -14.49
CA SER A 108 -16.23 -7.26 -15.45
C SER A 108 -17.44 -6.73 -16.20
N GLU A 109 -18.10 -5.71 -15.64
CA GLU A 109 -19.28 -5.04 -16.22
C GLU A 109 -18.94 -3.84 -17.12
N SER A 110 -17.65 -3.46 -17.21
CA SER A 110 -17.14 -2.37 -18.07
C SER A 110 -16.42 -2.93 -19.30
#